data_AF-A0A4X1U6Q3-F1
#
_entry.id   AF-A0A4X1U6Q3-F1
#
_cell.length_a   1.000
_cell.length_b   1.000
_cell.length_c   1.000
_cell.angle_alpha   90.00
_cell.angle_beta   90.00
_cell.angle_gamma   90.00
#
_symmetry.space_group_name_H-M   'P 1'
#
loop_
_entity.id
_entity.type
_entity.pdbx_description
1 polymer ?
#
loop_
_entity_poly.entity_id
_entity_poly.type
_entity_poly.pdbx_seq_one_letter_code
_entity_poly.pdbx_strand_id
1 'polypeptide(L)' 'MSASSSIATVKKAVQQLWRDSGLNRVKVSQAAADLKQFCLQNAQHDPLLTGLICSTLRTDKSNKT' A
#
# COMPACT_ATOMS: atom_id res chain seq x y z
N MET A 1 -7.07 33.28 -24.26
CA MET A 1 -7.55 31.88 -24.17
C MET A 1 -8.96 31.84 -24.72
N SER A 2 -9.23 31.02 -25.73
CA SER A 2 -10.52 31.01 -26.42
C SER A 2 -11.60 30.34 -25.57
N ALA A 3 -12.74 31.01 -25.36
CA ALA A 3 -13.85 30.53 -24.52
C ALA A 3 -14.43 29.16 -24.95
N SER A 4 -14.28 28.77 -26.22
CA SER A 4 -14.67 27.44 -26.71
C SER A 4 -13.80 26.32 -26.11
N SER A 5 -12.50 26.56 -25.93
CA SER A 5 -11.56 25.61 -25.32
C SER A 5 -11.82 25.41 -23.83
N SER A 6 -12.21 26.47 -23.11
CA SER A 6 -12.55 26.37 -21.68
C SER A 6 -13.84 25.58 -21.44
N ILE A 7 -14.87 25.74 -22.30
CA ILE A 7 -16.12 24.96 -22.21
C ILE A 7 -15.85 23.46 -22.41
N ALA A 8 -14.99 23.09 -23.36
CA ALA A 8 -14.62 21.69 -23.59
C ALA A 8 -13.92 21.08 -22.35
N THR A 9 -13.04 21.83 -21.70
CA THR A 9 -12.36 21.41 -20.47
C THR A 9 -13.36 21.21 -19.32
N VAL A 10 -14.30 22.14 -19.12
CA VAL A 10 -15.32 22.03 -18.08
C VAL A 10 -16.22 20.82 -18.32
N LYS A 11 -16.64 20.57 -19.56
CA LYS A 11 -17.43 19.37 -19.90
C LYS A 11 -16.69 18.07 -19.55
N LYS A 12 -15.41 17.98 -19.86
CA LYS A 12 -14.57 16.83 -19.49
C LYS A 12 -14.46 16.67 -17.97
N ALA A 13 -14.26 17.76 -17.24
CA ALA A 13 -14.18 17.74 -15.78
C ALA A 13 -15.50 17.25 -15.15
N VAL A 14 -16.64 17.73 -15.64
CA VAL A 14 -17.96 17.25 -15.17
C VAL A 14 -18.10 15.76 -15.44
N GLN A 15 -17.84 15.29 -16.67
CA GLN A 15 -17.91 13.86 -16.98
C GLN A 15 -17.01 13.00 -16.07
N GLN A 16 -15.83 13.50 -15.72
CA GLN A 16 -14.92 12.85 -14.77
C GLN A 16 -15.54 12.78 -13.37
N LEU A 17 -16.08 13.89 -12.86
CA LEU A 17 -16.70 13.93 -11.53
C LEU A 17 -17.90 13.00 -11.42
N TRP A 18 -18.72 12.90 -12.47
CA TRP A 18 -19.83 11.94 -12.49
C TRP A 18 -19.32 10.50 -12.37
N ARG A 19 -18.26 10.15 -13.11
CA ARG A 19 -17.62 8.83 -13.00
C ARG A 19 -17.09 8.57 -11.59
N ASP A 20 -16.37 9.54 -11.02
CA ASP A 20 -15.70 9.38 -9.72
C ASP A 20 -16.69 9.40 -8.54
N SER A 21 -17.83 10.09 -8.71
CA SER A 21 -18.90 10.10 -7.70
C SER A 21 -19.59 8.73 -7.57
N GLY A 22 -19.67 7.96 -8.66
CA GLY A 22 -20.25 6.62 -8.71
C GLY A 22 -19.33 5.49 -8.24
N LEU A 23 -18.12 5.78 -7.75
CA LEU A 23 -17.22 4.76 -7.24
C LEU A 23 -17.71 4.16 -5.91
N ASN A 24 -17.64 2.83 -5.81
CA ASN A 24 -17.92 2.13 -4.57
C ASN A 24 -16.76 2.33 -3.59
N ARG A 25 -17.02 3.09 -2.52
CA ARG A 25 -16.03 3.35 -1.46
C ARG A 25 -16.13 2.26 -0.39
N VAL A 26 -14.98 1.82 0.11
CA VAL A 26 -14.89 0.97 1.31
C VAL A 26 -14.63 1.82 2.54
N LYS A 27 -15.00 1.32 3.73
CA LYS A 27 -14.66 2.00 4.99
C LYS A 27 -13.14 1.99 5.18
N VAL A 28 -12.59 3.11 5.62
CA VAL A 28 -11.15 3.23 5.93
C VAL A 28 -10.73 2.18 6.96
N SER A 29 -11.58 1.90 7.96
CA SER A 29 -11.33 0.85 8.95
C SER A 29 -11.21 -0.54 8.35
N GLN A 30 -12.00 -0.84 7.32
CA GLN A 30 -11.93 -2.12 6.60
C GLN A 30 -10.63 -2.21 5.82
N ALA A 31 -10.33 -1.21 5.00
CA ALA A 31 -9.08 -1.16 4.23
C ALA A 31 -7.83 -1.26 5.12
N ALA A 32 -7.85 -0.62 6.29
CA ALA A 32 -6.75 -0.70 7.26
C ALA A 32 -6.62 -2.10 7.90
N ALA A 33 -7.74 -2.76 8.20
CA ALA A 33 -7.74 -4.13 8.71
C ALA A 33 -7.19 -5.11 7.67
N ASP A 34 -7.64 -5.00 6.42
CA ASP A 34 -7.19 -5.83 5.31
C ASP A 34 -5.69 -5.64 5.04
N LEU A 35 -5.22 -4.38 5.04
CA LEU A 35 -3.80 -4.06 4.88
C LEU A 35 -2.96 -4.64 6.01
N LYS A 36 -3.38 -4.47 7.28
CA LYS A 36 -2.69 -5.04 8.44
C LYS A 36 -2.63 -6.56 8.34
N GLN A 37 -3.73 -7.21 7.99
CA GLN A 37 -3.81 -8.65 7.85
C GLN A 37 -2.83 -9.15 6.78
N PHE A 38 -2.80 -8.48 5.63
CA PHE A 38 -1.83 -8.79 4.56
C PHE A 38 -0.39 -8.69 5.08
N CYS A 39 -0.04 -7.60 5.78
CA CYS A 39 1.30 -7.45 6.34
C CYS A 39 1.66 -8.56 7.33
N LEU A 40 0.75 -8.94 8.24
CA LEU A 40 1.01 -10.00 9.22
C LEU A 40 1.20 -11.37 8.57
N GLN A 41 0.41 -11.68 7.54
CA GLN A 41 0.52 -12.94 6.79
C GLN A 41 1.85 -13.03 6.04
N ASN A 42 2.36 -11.90 5.53
CA ASN A 42 3.58 -11.87 4.71
C ASN A 42 4.84 -11.51 5.48
N ALA A 43 4.73 -11.07 6.75
CA ALA A 43 5.88 -10.66 7.55
C ALA A 43 6.95 -11.76 7.70
N GLN A 44 6.53 -13.02 7.78
CA GLN A 44 7.43 -14.18 7.85
C GLN A 44 8.16 -14.48 6.52
N HIS A 45 7.66 -13.93 5.42
CA HIS A 45 8.24 -14.08 4.09
C HIS A 45 9.09 -12.87 3.68
N ASP A 46 9.11 -11.83 4.49
CA ASP A 46 9.94 -10.65 4.28
C ASP A 46 11.31 -10.85 4.95
N PRO A 47 12.41 -11.00 4.18
CA PRO A 47 13.76 -11.19 4.73
C PRO A 47 14.27 -10.00 5.55
N LEU A 48 13.72 -8.79 5.32
CA LEU A 48 14.07 -7.61 6.09
C LEU A 48 13.44 -7.64 7.49
N LEU A 49 12.28 -8.29 7.63
CA LEU A 49 11.54 -8.39 8.90
C LEU A 49 11.89 -9.64 9.70
N THR A 50 12.11 -10.76 9.01
CA THR A 50 12.52 -12.02 9.66
C THR A 50 14.00 -12.04 10.03
N GLY A 51 14.79 -11.17 9.42
CA GLY A 51 16.23 -11.26 9.41
C GLY A 51 16.64 -12.53 8.68
N LEU A 52 17.30 -12.40 7.53
CA LEU A 52 18.21 -13.46 7.10
C LEU A 52 19.01 -13.84 8.35
N ILE A 53 18.87 -15.10 8.76
CA ILE A 53 19.34 -15.57 10.05
C ILE A 53 20.73 -14.98 10.27
N CYS A 54 20.91 -14.45 11.47
CA CYS A 54 22.15 -14.37 12.22
C CYS A 54 22.90 -15.73 12.24
N SER A 55 22.96 -16.48 11.15
CA SER A 55 23.61 -17.78 11.00
C SER A 55 25.10 -17.59 10.75
N THR A 56 25.53 -16.38 10.39
CA THR A 56 26.95 -15.99 10.45
C THR A 56 27.35 -15.40 11.80
N LEU A 57 26.40 -15.05 12.69
CA LEU A 57 26.68 -14.29 13.92
C LEU A 57 26.26 -14.99 15.23
N ARG A 58 25.90 -16.28 15.19
CA ARG A 58 25.53 -17.05 16.41
C ARG A 58 26.30 -18.36 16.62
N THR A 59 27.42 -18.58 15.93
CA THR A 59 28.34 -19.70 16.19
C THR A 59 29.78 -19.21 16.44
N ASP A 60 29.99 -18.44 17.51
CA ASP A 60 31.36 -18.25 18.08
C ASP A 60 31.37 -17.99 19.60
N LYS A 61 30.25 -18.06 20.32
CA LYS A 61 30.25 -17.81 21.77
C LYS A 61 29.82 -19.06 22.53
N SER A 62 30.81 -19.61 23.25
CA SER A 62 30.75 -20.68 24.27
C SER A 62 30.73 -22.11 23.69
N ASN A 63 31.81 -22.89 23.83
CA ASN A 63 32.30 -23.39 25.12
C ASN A 63 33.83 -23.61 25.17
N LYS A 64 34.54 -22.73 25.87
CA LYS A 64 35.79 -23.03 26.57
C LYS A 64 35.46 -23.07 28.05
N THR A 65 35.34 -24.26 28.62
CA THR A 65 35.82 -24.76 29.91
C THR A 65 35.25 -26.16 30.10
#